data_AF-A0A527H9M6-F1
#
_entry.id   AF-A0A527H9M6-F1
#
_cell.length_a   1.000
_cell.length_b   1.000
_cell.length_c   1.000
_cell.angle_alpha   90.00
_cell.angle_beta   90.00
_cell.angle_gamma   90.00
#
_symmetry.space_group_name_H-M   'P 1'
#
loop_
_entity.id
_entity.type
_entity.pdbx_description
1 polymer ?
#
loop_
_entity_poly.entity_id
_entity_poly.type
_entity_poly.pdbx_seq_one_letter_code
_entity_poly.pdbx_strand_id
1 'polypeptide(L)' 'MQEMKLAEFKNKKPPELIAYAESLEVENASVMRKQELMFAILKKLAAQEIEIIG' A
#
# COMPACT_ATOMS: atom_id res chain seq x y z
N MET A 1 2.78 -13.81 -12.59
CA MET A 1 2.87 -12.39 -12.17
C MET A 1 1.74 -12.16 -11.18
N GLN A 2 2.02 -11.52 -10.06
CA GLN A 2 0.99 -11.22 -9.07
C GLN A 2 0.39 -9.86 -9.45
N GLU A 3 -0.92 -9.79 -9.59
CA GLU A 3 -1.65 -8.59 -10.02
C GLU A 3 -2.47 -8.04 -8.85
N MET A 4 -2.43 -6.72 -8.65
CA MET A 4 -3.21 -6.04 -7.62
C MET A 4 -4.02 -4.88 -8.20
N LYS A 5 -5.28 -4.75 -7.77
CA LYS A 5 -6.17 -3.67 -8.22
C LYS A 5 -6.05 -2.44 -7.32
N LEU A 6 -5.81 -1.28 -7.92
CA LEU A 6 -5.75 0.00 -7.20
C LEU A 6 -7.06 0.30 -6.44
N ALA A 7 -8.19 -0.13 -6.99
CA ALA A 7 -9.50 -0.02 -6.37
C ALA A 7 -9.57 -0.69 -4.98
N GLU A 8 -8.85 -1.79 -4.77
CA GLU A 8 -8.82 -2.51 -3.49
C GLU A 8 -8.11 -1.67 -2.41
N PHE A 9 -7.04 -0.96 -2.77
CA PHE A 9 -6.35 -0.05 -1.84
C PHE A 9 -7.17 1.18 -1.50
N LYS A 10 -7.92 1.73 -2.47
CA LYS A 10 -8.78 2.90 -2.23
C LYS A 10 -9.91 2.60 -1.23
N ASN A 11 -10.46 1.38 -1.29
CA ASN A 11 -11.56 0.92 -0.46
C ASN A 11 -11.13 0.44 0.94
N LYS A 12 -9.84 0.15 1.16
CA LYS A 12 -9.32 -0.23 2.49
C LYS A 12 -9.45 0.90 3.51
N LYS A 13 -9.73 0.53 4.75
CA LYS A 13 -9.81 1.47 5.87
C LYS A 13 -8.41 1.89 6.33
N PRO A 14 -8.25 3.07 6.96
CA PRO A 14 -6.94 3.54 7.43
C PRO A 14 -6.17 2.53 8.30
N PRO A 15 -6.78 1.83 9.29
CA PRO A 15 -6.06 0.84 10.09
C PRO A 15 -5.54 -0.36 9.27
N GLU A 16 -6.31 -0.79 8.27
CA GLU A 16 -5.91 -1.88 7.38
C GLU A 16 -4.75 -1.45 6.47
N LEU A 17 -4.74 -0.20 6.01
CA LEU A 17 -3.62 0.34 5.25
C LEU A 17 -2.36 0.45 6.10
N ILE A 18 -2.48 0.84 7.36
CA ILE A 18 -1.33 0.92 8.28
C ILE A 18 -0.76 -0.47 8.52
N ALA A 19 -1.59 -1.44 8.89
CA ALA A 19 -1.16 -2.82 9.11
C ALA A 19 -0.51 -3.43 7.85
N TYR A 20 -1.06 -3.12 6.67
CA TYR A 20 -0.48 -3.57 5.40
C TYR A 20 0.87 -2.90 5.11
N ALA A 21 0.99 -1.60 5.34
CA ALA A 21 2.24 -0.88 5.18
C ALA A 21 3.31 -1.39 6.15
N GLU A 22 2.97 -1.68 7.41
CA GLU A 22 3.86 -2.28 8.39
C GLU A 22 4.34 -3.67 7.94
N SER A 23 3.45 -4.49 7.35
CA SER A 23 3.82 -5.80 6.79
C SER A 23 4.78 -5.72 5.59
N LEU A 24 4.80 -4.57 4.91
CA LEU A 24 5.72 -4.25 3.81
C LEU A 24 6.97 -3.50 4.30
N GLU A 25 7.17 -3.42 5.62
CA GLU A 25 8.27 -2.70 6.27
C GLU A 25 8.32 -1.23 5.83
N VAL A 26 7.15 -0.58 5.79
CA VAL A 26 7.04 0.88 5.64
C VAL A 26 7.17 1.51 7.02
N GLU A 27 8.31 2.14 7.26
CA GLU A 27 8.55 2.88 8.49
C GLU A 27 7.58 4.06 8.63
N ASN A 28 7.22 4.38 9.88
CA ASN A 28 6.38 5.53 10.21
C ASN A 28 4.98 5.50 9.55
N ALA A 29 4.47 4.32 9.19
CA ALA A 29 3.16 4.15 8.57
C ALA A 29 2.01 4.80 9.36
N SER A 30 2.06 4.75 10.69
CA SER A 30 1.02 5.28 11.59
C SER A 30 0.95 6.81 11.63
N VAL A 31 2.01 7.52 11.22
CA VAL A 31 2.04 8.99 11.16
C VAL A 31 1.83 9.54 9.74
N MET A 32 1.81 8.68 8.72
CA MET A 32 1.57 9.06 7.34
C MET A 32 0.09 9.39 7.08
N ARG A 33 -0.18 10.38 6.22
CA ARG A 33 -1.55 10.60 5.72
C ARG A 33 -1.95 9.45 4.80
N LYS A 34 -3.26 9.18 4.68
CA LYS A 34 -3.79 8.07 3.86
C LYS A 34 -3.20 8.02 2.43
N GLN A 35 -3.02 9.18 1.80
CA GLN A 35 -2.43 9.26 0.44
C GLN A 35 -0.94 8.91 0.43
N GLU A 36 -0.16 9.42 1.39
CA GLU A 36 1.27 9.14 1.55
C GLU A 36 1.49 7.65 1.84
N LEU A 37 0.68 7.09 2.73
CA LEU A 37 0.67 5.68 3.09
C LEU A 37 0.36 4.79 1.89
N MET A 38 -0.67 5.15 1.12
CA MET A 38 -1.03 4.42 -0.09
C MET A 38 0.09 4.48 -1.14
N PHE A 39 0.73 5.64 -1.31
CA PHE A 39 1.88 5.75 -2.22
C PHE A 39 3.09 4.91 -1.77
N ALA A 40 3.39 4.89 -0.47
CA ALA A 40 4.45 4.07 0.09
C ALA A 40 4.21 2.57 -0.14
N ILE A 41 2.97 2.11 0.05
CA ILE A 41 2.54 0.74 -0.25
C ILE A 41 2.73 0.43 -1.74
N LEU A 42 2.22 1.28 -2.64
CA LEU A 42 2.33 1.05 -4.09
C LEU A 42 3.80 0.99 -4.54
N LYS A 43 4.67 1.82 -3.96
CA LYS A 43 6.11 1.80 -4.23
C LYS A 43 6.76 0.48 -3.80
N LYS A 44 6.40 -0.05 -2.63
CA LYS A 44 6.88 -1.35 -2.14
C LYS A 44 6.42 -2.50 -3.04
N LEU A 45 5.17 -2.49 -3.48
CA LEU A 45 4.63 -3.50 -4.38
C LEU A 45 5.31 -3.47 -5.76
N ALA A 46 5.52 -2.27 -6.31
CA ALA A 46 6.25 -2.12 -7.58
C ALA A 46 7.69 -2.61 -7.48
N ALA A 47 8.36 -2.41 -6.33
CA ALA A 47 9.70 -2.95 -6.07
C ALA A 47 9.74 -4.49 -5.95
N GLN A 48 8.59 -5.12 -5.69
CA GLN A 48 8.43 -6.58 -5.68
C GLN A 48 7.94 -7.13 -7.03
N GLU A 49 7.98 -6.32 -8.10
CA GLU A 49 7.49 -6.68 -9.44
C GLU A 49 6.01 -7.09 -9.46
N ILE A 50 5.22 -6.58 -8.50
CA ILE A 50 3.76 -6.76 -8.47
C ILE A 50 3.15 -5.70 -9.39
N GLU A 51 2.40 -6.17 -10.39
CA GLU A 51 1.77 -5.29 -11.37
C GLU A 51 0.50 -4.69 -10.77
N ILE A 52 0.41 -3.37 -10.80
CA ILE A 52 -0.74 -2.63 -10.26
C ILE A 52 -1.61 -2.18 -11.42
N ILE A 53 -2.83 -2.73 -11.47
CA ILE A 53 -3.86 -2.39 -12.45
C ILE A 53 -4.86 -1.41 -11.85
N GLY A 54 -5.09 -0.30 -12.55
CA GLY A 54 -5.85 0.87 -12.10
C GLY A 54 -7.36 0.72 -12.21
#